data_AF-A0AAW2V3M5-F1
#
_entry.id   AF-A0AAW2V3M5-F1
#
_cell.length_a   1.000
_cell.length_b   1.000
_cell.length_c   1.000
_cell.angle_alpha   90.00
_cell.angle_beta   90.00
_cell.angle_gamma   90.00
#
_symmetry.space_group_name_H-M   'P 1'
#
loop_
_entity.id
_entity.type
_entity.pdbx_description
1 polymer ?
#
loop_
_entity_poly.entity_id
_entity_poly.type
_entity_poly.pdbx_seq_one_letter_code
_entity_poly.pdbx_strand_id
1 'polypeptide(L)'
;MGANDMAAMPSDISDSDMQKPLNEDAYSSNDVGEIQNALEVSSEANMAVECSSEKLANLENLLLHVLAGKIDIGAIDVENNEISAELIEKAFTFDLLYALLSFELRELENLMGELQELIVDALRKISACDHATELLIGLVSKLHDSEELLKQSQERILEMKIQLAKLQMTSFSSKQYEWENGLVVGVNEELHLASAEWKPETRTIEQRRTLRMLEKSLARELELEKKLTELKQNEEDLKLKKRLTEQVAICMEEAAEVAWGRFLEADNRAEVLMGISKEMLGKVQIVHLNLSSSTKREHELNSKLQDCIKQLNAKETSIEKLNCRITELVADNAEVTGLREKVQMLEEKLKRTESKLEEANSSNEMSQQQLKEMEAEIESLRDKIDTAESRAESAEQKATHLTDTNLELTEELDFLKK
;
A
#
# COMPACT_ATOMS: atom_id res chain seq x y z
N MET A 1 50.56 -41.84 -14.78
CA MET A 1 51.89 -41.64 -14.15
C MET A 1 51.81 -40.38 -13.30
N GLY A 2 52.00 -40.31 -11.99
CA GLY A 2 51.83 -41.24 -10.86
C GLY A 2 50.96 -40.47 -9.82
N ALA A 3 50.15 -41.08 -8.95
CA ALA A 3 50.45 -42.07 -7.91
C ALA A 3 51.43 -41.55 -6.84
N ASN A 4 50.89 -41.01 -5.75
CA ASN A 4 51.09 -41.41 -4.35
C ASN A 4 50.42 -40.37 -3.42
N ASP A 5 49.31 -40.68 -2.76
CA ASP A 5 49.19 -41.44 -1.49
C ASP A 5 50.02 -40.87 -0.34
N MET A 6 49.34 -40.24 0.64
CA MET A 6 49.26 -40.80 1.99
C MET A 6 48.20 -40.09 2.85
N ALA A 7 47.39 -40.91 3.50
CA ALA A 7 46.33 -40.57 4.43
C ALA A 7 46.83 -40.12 5.80
N ALA A 8 46.09 -39.22 6.46
CA ALA A 8 45.77 -39.28 7.89
C ALA A 8 44.77 -38.16 8.25
N MET A 9 43.58 -38.55 8.70
CA MET A 9 42.69 -37.77 9.58
C MET A 9 43.03 -38.17 11.04
N PRO A 10 42.73 -37.40 12.12
CA PRO A 10 41.43 -36.74 12.33
C PRO A 10 41.36 -35.45 13.18
N SER A 11 40.13 -34.91 13.20
CA SER A 11 39.40 -34.23 14.29
C SER A 11 39.84 -32.86 14.83
N ASP A 12 38.89 -31.93 14.68
CA ASP A 12 38.26 -31.11 15.73
C ASP A 12 38.63 -29.62 15.91
N ILE A 13 37.52 -28.85 15.99
CA ILE A 13 37.28 -27.55 16.63
C ILE A 13 37.41 -26.29 15.75
N SER A 14 36.23 -25.95 15.20
CA SER A 14 35.47 -24.70 15.40
C SER A 14 35.81 -23.38 14.70
N ASP A 15 34.70 -22.75 14.32
CA ASP A 15 34.42 -21.33 14.06
C ASP A 15 34.84 -20.71 12.73
N SER A 16 33.87 -20.65 11.81
CA SER A 16 33.36 -19.36 11.33
C SER A 16 32.04 -19.57 10.58
N ASP A 17 31.03 -18.91 11.11
CA ASP A 17 29.68 -18.74 10.59
C ASP A 17 29.67 -18.09 9.20
N MET A 18 28.78 -18.57 8.32
CA MET A 18 27.74 -17.77 7.65
C MET A 18 27.19 -18.43 6.38
N GLN A 19 25.86 -18.51 6.37
CA GLN A 19 24.94 -18.58 5.22
C GLN A 19 24.72 -19.93 4.54
N LYS A 20 23.66 -20.64 4.96
CA LYS A 20 22.37 -20.67 4.23
C LYS A 20 21.27 -21.45 4.98
N PRO A 21 19.99 -21.33 4.56
CA PRO A 21 18.89 -20.84 5.38
C PRO A 21 17.98 -21.97 5.86
N LEU A 22 17.32 -21.83 7.01
CA LEU A 22 16.23 -22.72 7.38
C LEU A 22 15.13 -21.98 8.14
N ASN A 23 13.94 -22.14 7.57
CA ASN A 23 12.62 -22.20 8.20
C ASN A 23 11.85 -20.88 8.38
N GLU A 24 11.12 -20.57 7.31
CA GLU A 24 9.68 -20.30 7.40
C GLU A 24 9.01 -21.34 8.30
N ASP A 25 8.86 -21.03 9.58
CA ASP A 25 7.78 -21.63 10.38
C ASP A 25 6.59 -20.67 10.33
N ALA A 26 5.46 -21.23 9.91
CA ALA A 26 4.19 -20.54 9.75
C ALA A 26 3.71 -20.01 11.10
N TYR A 27 3.94 -18.72 11.36
CA TYR A 27 3.22 -18.00 12.39
C TYR A 27 1.73 -18.05 12.05
N SER A 28 0.93 -18.70 12.90
CA SER A 28 -0.50 -18.48 12.87
C SER A 28 -0.70 -17.00 13.18
N SER A 29 -1.33 -16.25 12.27
CA SER A 29 -1.63 -14.82 12.45
C SER A 29 -2.48 -14.57 13.71
N ASN A 30 -3.01 -15.61 14.33
CA ASN A 30 -3.87 -15.56 15.50
C ASN A 30 -3.06 -15.43 16.80
N ASP A 31 -1.95 -16.16 16.95
CA ASP A 31 -1.15 -16.15 18.19
C ASP A 31 -0.44 -14.81 18.43
N VAL A 32 0.04 -14.16 17.36
CA VAL A 32 0.69 -12.83 17.47
C VAL A 32 -0.33 -11.75 17.87
N GLY A 33 -1.57 -11.88 17.39
CA GLY A 33 -2.66 -10.95 17.75
C GLY A 33 -3.15 -11.14 19.18
N GLU A 34 -3.22 -12.38 19.66
CA GLU A 34 -3.60 -12.71 21.03
C GLU A 34 -2.55 -12.28 22.06
N ILE A 35 -1.26 -12.38 21.72
CA ILE A 35 -0.16 -11.86 22.56
C ILE A 35 -0.19 -10.33 22.63
N GLN A 36 -0.45 -9.65 21.52
CA GLN A 36 -0.54 -8.18 21.50
C GLN A 36 -1.74 -7.68 22.31
N ASN A 37 -2.88 -8.36 22.22
CA ASN A 37 -4.05 -8.07 23.04
C ASN A 37 -3.78 -8.33 24.53
N ALA A 38 -3.16 -9.46 24.88
CA ALA A 38 -2.79 -9.76 26.25
C ALA A 38 -1.77 -8.77 26.83
N LEU A 39 -0.88 -8.21 25.99
CA LEU A 39 0.06 -7.15 26.38
C LEU A 39 -0.68 -5.83 26.70
N GLU A 40 -1.66 -5.46 25.88
CA GLU A 40 -2.47 -4.25 26.07
C GLU A 40 -3.33 -4.37 27.34
N VAL A 41 -4.06 -5.50 27.48
CA VAL A 41 -4.88 -5.81 28.67
C VAL A 41 -4.02 -5.89 29.94
N SER A 42 -2.80 -6.43 29.85
CA SER A 42 -1.88 -6.45 30.99
C SER A 42 -1.40 -5.07 31.41
N SER A 43 -1.11 -4.18 30.44
CA SER A 43 -0.72 -2.81 30.73
C SER A 43 -1.87 -2.01 31.35
N GLU A 44 -3.09 -2.21 30.86
CA GLU A 44 -4.31 -1.60 31.40
C GLU A 44 -4.61 -2.09 32.83
N ALA A 45 -4.53 -3.41 33.05
CA ALA A 45 -4.72 -4.00 34.37
C ALA A 45 -3.67 -3.49 35.38
N ASN A 46 -2.40 -3.38 35.00
CA ASN A 46 -1.35 -2.87 35.88
C ASN A 46 -1.60 -1.40 36.27
N MET A 47 -1.95 -0.54 35.30
CA MET A 47 -2.29 0.87 35.57
C MET A 47 -3.55 1.00 36.45
N ALA A 48 -4.54 0.14 36.26
CA ALA A 48 -5.77 0.14 37.07
C ALA A 48 -5.52 -0.36 38.50
N VAL A 49 -4.64 -1.34 38.70
CA VAL A 49 -4.20 -1.81 40.03
C VAL A 49 -3.43 -0.70 40.76
N GLU A 50 -2.54 0.02 40.08
CA GLU A 50 -1.83 1.17 40.67
C GLU A 50 -2.79 2.31 41.05
N CYS A 51 -3.73 2.66 40.18
CA CYS A 51 -4.75 3.69 40.44
C CYS A 51 -5.71 3.31 41.58
N SER A 52 -6.13 2.04 41.64
CA SER A 52 -6.98 1.53 42.73
C SER A 52 -6.24 1.49 44.07
N SER A 53 -4.93 1.23 44.06
CA SER A 53 -4.06 1.34 45.24
C SER A 53 -3.94 2.78 45.76
N GLU A 54 -3.79 3.77 44.87
CA GLU A 54 -3.81 5.19 45.26
C GLU A 54 -5.18 5.59 45.85
N LYS A 55 -6.27 5.16 45.20
CA LYS A 55 -7.63 5.38 45.72
C LYS A 55 -7.82 4.74 47.09
N LEU A 56 -7.30 3.53 47.30
CA LEU A 56 -7.34 2.84 48.59
C LEU A 56 -6.59 3.62 49.68
N ALA A 57 -5.39 4.12 49.40
CA ALA A 57 -4.63 4.95 50.35
C ALA A 57 -5.38 6.23 50.73
N ASN A 58 -6.10 6.84 49.77
CA ASN A 58 -6.96 7.99 50.04
C ASN A 58 -8.16 7.63 50.93
N LEU A 59 -8.77 6.46 50.73
CA LEU A 59 -9.85 5.97 51.58
C LEU A 59 -9.36 5.58 52.99
N GLU A 60 -8.14 5.06 53.14
CA GLU A 60 -7.51 4.82 54.45
C GLU A 60 -7.31 6.13 55.22
N ASN A 61 -6.89 7.19 54.54
CA ASN A 61 -6.84 8.53 55.13
C ASN A 61 -8.22 9.03 55.54
N LEU A 62 -9.26 8.79 54.74
CA LEU A 62 -10.64 9.13 55.09
C LEU A 62 -11.14 8.35 56.32
N LEU A 63 -10.81 7.05 56.42
CA LEU A 63 -11.12 6.22 57.58
C LEU A 63 -10.47 6.77 58.86
N LEU A 64 -9.21 7.25 58.77
CA LEU A 64 -8.55 7.92 59.90
C LEU A 64 -9.31 9.17 60.36
N HIS A 65 -9.83 9.98 59.43
CA HIS A 65 -10.65 11.15 59.77
C HIS A 65 -11.99 10.76 60.38
N VAL A 66 -12.65 9.71 59.88
CA VAL A 66 -13.91 9.19 60.45
C VAL A 66 -13.69 8.64 61.86
N LEU A 67 -12.59 7.92 62.09
CA LEU A 67 -12.20 7.42 63.41
C LEU A 67 -11.90 8.56 64.39
N ALA A 68 -11.20 9.61 63.96
CA ALA A 68 -10.94 10.80 64.76
C ALA A 68 -12.23 11.58 65.08
N GLY A 69 -13.12 11.75 64.09
CA GLY A 69 -14.43 12.41 64.28
C GLY A 69 -15.35 11.67 65.25
N LYS A 70 -15.27 10.33 65.33
CA LYS A 70 -16.00 9.53 66.34
C LYS A 70 -15.53 9.86 67.77
N ILE A 71 -14.23 10.12 67.96
CA ILE A 71 -13.65 10.46 69.27
C ILE A 71 -14.12 11.87 69.69
N ASP A 72 -14.18 12.82 68.76
CA ASP A 72 -14.63 14.19 69.03
C ASP A 72 -16.13 14.27 69.36
N ILE A 73 -16.97 13.43 68.75
CA ILE A 73 -18.40 13.34 69.07
C ILE A 73 -18.63 12.64 70.43
N GLY A 74 -17.77 11.68 70.80
CA GLY A 74 -17.86 10.92 72.06
C GLY A 74 -17.27 11.63 73.29
N ALA A 75 -16.48 12.69 73.13
CA ALA A 75 -15.79 13.41 74.22
C ALA A 75 -16.57 14.62 74.77
N ILE A 76 -17.82 14.83 74.36
CA ILE A 76 -18.58 16.02 74.72
C ILE A 76 -19.30 15.79 76.05
N ASP A 77 -18.97 16.67 77.01
CA ASP A 77 -19.42 16.67 78.39
C ASP A 77 -20.94 16.81 78.48
N VAL A 78 -21.60 15.86 79.16
CA VAL A 78 -23.06 15.75 79.34
C VAL A 78 -23.59 16.82 80.31
N GLU A 79 -22.74 17.74 80.79
CA GLU A 79 -23.10 18.75 81.78
C GLU A 79 -23.98 19.89 81.25
N ASN A 80 -24.04 20.12 79.93
CA ASN A 80 -24.91 21.14 79.33
C ASN A 80 -25.89 20.54 78.33
N ASN A 81 -27.15 20.40 78.76
CA ASN A 81 -28.31 19.88 78.00
C ASN A 81 -28.74 20.71 76.76
N GLU A 82 -27.84 21.45 76.12
CA GLU A 82 -28.11 22.14 74.86
C GLU A 82 -27.39 21.42 73.72
N ILE A 83 -28.16 20.71 72.90
CA ILE A 83 -27.68 20.16 71.63
C ILE A 83 -27.34 21.35 70.72
N SER A 84 -26.06 21.71 70.65
CA SER A 84 -25.56 22.77 69.76
C SER A 84 -25.83 22.41 68.30
N ALA A 85 -26.13 23.40 67.46
CA ALA A 85 -26.22 23.20 66.00
C ALA A 85 -24.92 22.62 65.42
N GLU A 86 -23.77 22.93 66.02
CA GLU A 86 -22.46 22.42 65.63
C GLU A 86 -22.30 20.91 65.89
N LEU A 87 -22.97 20.38 66.93
CA LEU A 87 -23.01 18.94 67.25
C LEU A 87 -23.82 18.16 66.22
N ILE A 88 -24.98 18.72 65.84
CA ILE A 88 -25.86 18.14 64.82
C ILE A 88 -25.14 18.12 63.46
N GLU A 89 -24.45 19.21 63.12
CA GLU A 89 -23.64 19.30 61.89
C GLU A 89 -22.47 18.29 61.91
N LYS A 90 -21.74 18.17 63.03
CA LYS A 90 -20.68 17.15 63.19
C LYS A 90 -21.20 15.71 63.11
N ALA A 91 -22.40 15.43 63.65
CA ALA A 91 -23.03 14.12 63.54
C ALA A 91 -23.46 13.80 62.09
N PHE A 92 -24.07 14.76 61.39
CA PHE A 92 -24.44 14.57 59.97
C PHE A 92 -23.23 14.45 59.05
N THR A 93 -22.17 15.23 59.28
CA THR A 93 -20.92 15.10 58.51
C THR A 93 -20.28 13.74 58.76
N PHE A 94 -20.27 13.25 60.00
CA PHE A 94 -19.82 11.90 60.31
C PHE A 94 -20.66 10.81 59.61
N ASP A 95 -21.99 10.90 59.65
CA ASP A 95 -22.88 9.95 58.97
C ASP A 95 -22.69 9.96 57.45
N LEU A 96 -22.49 11.15 56.86
CA LEU A 96 -22.23 11.32 55.43
C LEU A 96 -20.86 10.75 55.04
N LEU A 97 -19.81 11.03 55.81
CA LEU A 97 -18.45 10.53 55.56
C LEU A 97 -18.38 9.00 55.74
N TYR A 98 -19.09 8.46 56.74
CA TYR A 98 -19.23 7.02 56.94
C TYR A 98 -19.96 6.37 55.75
N ALA A 99 -21.09 6.95 55.31
CA ALA A 99 -21.85 6.44 54.18
C ALA A 99 -21.03 6.49 52.89
N LEU A 100 -20.34 7.61 52.61
CA LEU A 100 -19.45 7.78 51.46
C LEU A 100 -18.32 6.76 51.48
N LEU A 101 -17.64 6.60 52.63
CA LEU A 101 -16.56 5.62 52.79
C LEU A 101 -17.07 4.18 52.56
N SER A 102 -18.25 3.84 53.09
CA SER A 102 -18.85 2.51 52.90
C SER A 102 -19.26 2.23 51.45
N PHE A 103 -19.66 3.27 50.72
CA PHE A 103 -20.01 3.19 49.31
C PHE A 103 -18.76 3.04 48.44
N GLU A 104 -17.78 3.91 48.63
CA GLU A 104 -16.52 3.88 47.87
C GLU A 104 -15.72 2.60 48.10
N LEU A 105 -15.72 2.04 49.33
CA LEU A 105 -15.11 0.74 49.60
C LEU A 105 -15.81 -0.41 48.85
N ARG A 106 -17.13 -0.34 48.68
CA ARG A 106 -17.90 -1.36 47.93
C ARG A 106 -17.62 -1.27 46.43
N GLU A 107 -17.60 -0.07 45.88
CA GLU A 107 -17.27 0.16 44.48
C GLU A 107 -15.83 -0.28 44.18
N LEU A 108 -14.89 0.01 45.09
CA LEU A 108 -13.51 -0.42 44.96
C LEU A 108 -13.36 -1.95 45.04
N GLU A 109 -14.12 -2.62 45.93
CA GLU A 109 -14.16 -4.09 46.02
C GLU A 109 -14.73 -4.74 44.75
N ASN A 110 -15.76 -4.15 44.14
CA ASN A 110 -16.30 -4.60 42.86
C ASN A 110 -15.26 -4.46 41.74
N LEU A 111 -14.62 -3.29 41.64
CA LEU A 111 -13.55 -3.03 40.66
C LEU A 111 -12.37 -4.00 40.82
N MET A 112 -11.99 -4.32 42.06
CA MET A 112 -10.94 -5.30 42.32
C MET A 112 -11.35 -6.72 41.90
N GLY A 113 -12.63 -7.08 42.03
CA GLY A 113 -13.15 -8.35 41.52
C GLY A 113 -13.08 -8.45 39.99
N GLU A 114 -13.45 -7.38 39.29
CA GLU A 114 -13.35 -7.29 37.82
C GLU A 114 -11.89 -7.34 37.34
N LEU A 115 -10.99 -6.61 38.00
CA LEU A 115 -9.55 -6.63 37.70
C LEU A 115 -8.93 -8.01 37.96
N GLN A 116 -9.36 -8.72 39.00
CA GLN A 116 -8.90 -10.07 39.28
C GLN A 116 -9.31 -11.05 38.16
N GLU A 117 -10.55 -10.94 37.67
CA GLU A 117 -11.02 -11.75 36.55
C GLU A 117 -10.23 -11.48 35.27
N LEU A 118 -9.94 -10.20 34.98
CA LEU A 118 -9.13 -9.78 33.83
C LEU A 118 -7.67 -10.28 33.92
N ILE A 119 -7.03 -10.19 35.09
CA ILE A 119 -5.67 -10.69 35.29
C ILE A 119 -5.60 -12.21 35.11
N VAL A 120 -6.56 -12.95 35.67
CA VAL A 120 -6.63 -14.42 35.55
C VAL A 120 -6.90 -14.84 34.10
N ASP A 121 -7.76 -14.12 33.38
CA ASP A 121 -8.04 -14.38 31.97
C ASP A 121 -6.83 -14.09 31.08
N ALA A 122 -6.11 -12.99 31.33
CA ALA A 122 -4.86 -12.66 30.65
C ALA A 122 -3.77 -13.72 30.90
N LEU A 123 -3.59 -14.15 32.15
CA LEU A 123 -2.66 -15.24 32.49
C LEU A 123 -3.04 -16.56 31.82
N ARG A 124 -4.34 -16.89 31.75
CA ARG A 124 -4.84 -18.08 31.07
C ARG A 124 -4.55 -18.04 29.57
N LYS A 125 -4.80 -16.90 28.92
CA LYS A 125 -4.51 -16.68 27.49
C LYS A 125 -3.02 -16.78 27.18
N ILE A 126 -2.17 -16.17 28.02
CA ILE A 126 -0.71 -16.27 27.88
C ILE A 126 -0.22 -17.70 28.11
N SER A 127 -0.82 -18.45 29.05
CA SER A 127 -0.46 -19.85 29.31
C SER A 127 -0.86 -20.82 28.19
N ALA A 128 -1.84 -20.45 27.36
CA ALA A 128 -2.28 -21.24 26.20
C ALA A 128 -1.35 -21.08 24.98
N CYS A 129 -0.41 -20.13 25.03
CA CYS A 129 0.57 -19.92 23.99
C CYS A 129 1.80 -20.83 24.21
N ASP A 130 2.00 -21.82 23.33
CA ASP A 130 3.09 -22.82 23.44
C ASP A 130 4.52 -22.24 23.23
N HIS A 131 4.65 -20.95 22.91
CA HIS A 131 5.89 -20.35 22.42
C HIS A 131 6.52 -19.45 23.49
N ALA A 132 7.48 -19.98 24.25
CA ALA A 132 8.20 -19.23 25.28
C ALA A 132 9.11 -18.15 24.67
N THR A 133 8.62 -16.91 24.59
CA THR A 133 9.40 -15.72 24.22
C THR A 133 9.79 -14.95 25.48
N GLU A 134 10.98 -14.35 25.52
CA GLU A 134 11.48 -13.55 26.67
C GLU A 134 10.50 -12.43 27.09
N LEU A 135 9.75 -11.87 26.13
CA LEU A 135 8.68 -10.90 26.37
C LEU A 135 7.47 -11.47 27.12
N LEU A 136 7.12 -12.74 26.89
CA LEU A 136 6.00 -13.40 27.59
C LEU A 136 6.37 -13.71 29.04
N ILE A 137 7.61 -14.11 29.29
CA ILE A 137 8.12 -14.32 30.66
C ILE A 137 8.06 -13.01 31.46
N GLY A 138 8.51 -11.90 30.86
CA GLY A 138 8.44 -10.57 31.48
C GLY A 138 7.01 -10.04 31.66
N LEU A 139 6.05 -10.46 30.83
CA LEU A 139 4.64 -10.09 30.95
C LEU A 139 3.94 -10.87 32.06
N VAL A 140 4.19 -12.19 32.12
CA VAL A 140 3.66 -13.07 33.17
C VAL A 140 4.17 -12.62 34.54
N SER A 141 5.44 -12.23 34.68
CA SER A 141 5.95 -11.73 35.95
C SER A 141 5.25 -10.44 36.40
N LYS A 142 5.02 -9.49 35.49
CA LYS A 142 4.30 -8.23 35.81
C LYS A 142 2.84 -8.45 36.18
N LEU A 143 2.15 -9.37 35.49
CA LEU A 143 0.78 -9.74 35.83
C LEU A 143 0.71 -10.42 37.19
N HIS A 144 1.72 -11.24 37.53
CA HIS A 144 1.79 -11.87 38.85
C HIS A 144 2.11 -10.85 39.96
N ASP A 145 2.98 -9.88 39.70
CA ASP A 145 3.23 -8.76 40.61
C ASP A 145 1.95 -7.93 40.84
N SER A 146 1.18 -7.69 39.76
CA SER A 146 -0.12 -7.00 39.82
C SER A 146 -1.17 -7.82 40.60
N GLU A 147 -1.20 -9.14 40.43
CA GLU A 147 -2.07 -10.06 41.16
C GLU A 147 -1.77 -10.03 42.66
N GLU A 148 -0.49 -9.99 43.04
CA GLU A 148 -0.06 -9.93 44.43
C GLU A 148 -0.39 -8.57 45.07
N LEU A 149 -0.18 -7.46 44.36
CA LEU A 149 -0.61 -6.12 44.80
C LEU A 149 -2.13 -6.04 44.98
N LEU A 150 -2.89 -6.65 44.07
CA LEU A 150 -4.34 -6.73 44.16
C LEU A 150 -4.80 -7.50 45.40
N LYS A 151 -4.18 -8.66 45.69
CA LYS A 151 -4.46 -9.43 46.92
C LYS A 151 -4.17 -8.63 48.18
N GLN A 152 -3.03 -7.92 48.22
CA GLN A 152 -2.68 -7.05 49.35
C GLN A 152 -3.71 -5.92 49.52
N SER A 153 -4.20 -5.34 48.43
CA SER A 153 -5.22 -4.29 48.47
C SER A 153 -6.59 -4.80 48.95
N GLN A 154 -6.98 -6.02 48.55
CA GLN A 154 -8.19 -6.69 49.04
C GLN A 154 -8.12 -6.98 50.55
N GLU A 155 -6.96 -7.41 51.05
CA GLU A 155 -6.75 -7.62 52.49
C GLU A 155 -6.90 -6.31 53.29
N ARG A 156 -6.35 -5.20 52.76
CA ARG A 156 -6.49 -3.87 53.37
C ARG A 156 -7.93 -3.36 53.38
N ILE A 157 -8.70 -3.59 52.31
CA ILE A 157 -10.14 -3.29 52.29
C ILE A 157 -10.90 -4.09 53.36
N LEU A 158 -10.59 -5.38 53.52
CA LEU A 158 -11.21 -6.21 54.55
C LEU A 158 -10.91 -5.67 55.96
N GLU A 159 -9.67 -5.26 56.23
CA GLU A 159 -9.31 -4.63 57.50
C GLU A 159 -10.09 -3.32 57.72
N MET A 160 -10.20 -2.46 56.71
CA MET A 160 -11.01 -1.24 56.79
C MET A 160 -12.49 -1.53 57.08
N LYS A 161 -13.07 -2.56 56.46
CA LYS A 161 -14.46 -2.99 56.72
C LYS A 161 -14.64 -3.51 58.13
N ILE A 162 -13.66 -4.24 58.67
CA ILE A 162 -13.65 -4.68 60.07
C ILE A 162 -13.63 -3.47 61.01
N GLN A 163 -12.77 -2.47 60.75
CA GLN A 163 -12.71 -1.24 61.55
C GLN A 163 -14.04 -0.47 61.47
N LEU A 164 -14.64 -0.37 60.29
CA LEU A 164 -15.93 0.30 60.07
C LEU A 164 -17.10 -0.41 60.77
N ALA A 165 -17.12 -1.75 60.74
CA ALA A 165 -18.09 -2.57 61.45
C ALA A 165 -17.92 -2.45 62.97
N LYS A 166 -16.69 -2.40 63.47
CA LYS A 166 -16.37 -2.14 64.89
C LYS A 166 -16.87 -0.74 65.30
N LEU A 167 -16.74 0.24 64.41
CA LEU A 167 -17.26 1.59 64.56
C LEU A 167 -18.80 1.60 64.67
N GLN A 168 -19.49 0.84 63.84
CA GLN A 168 -20.94 0.68 63.88
C GLN A 168 -21.41 0.00 65.17
N MET A 169 -20.77 -1.12 65.55
CA MET A 169 -21.10 -1.87 66.77
C MET A 169 -20.93 -1.04 68.04
N THR A 170 -19.88 -0.21 68.11
CA THR A 170 -19.67 0.72 69.24
C THR A 170 -20.73 1.83 69.29
N SER A 171 -21.32 2.24 68.16
CA SER A 171 -22.44 3.19 68.12
C SER A 171 -23.78 2.57 68.58
N PHE A 172 -24.01 1.28 68.35
CA PHE A 172 -25.21 0.58 68.83
C PHE A 172 -25.19 0.25 70.32
N SER A 173 -24.02 -0.04 70.89
CA SER A 173 -23.86 -0.29 72.34
C SER A 173 -24.23 0.91 73.22
N SER A 174 -24.18 2.13 72.69
CA SER A 174 -24.51 3.35 73.45
C SER A 174 -26.02 3.60 73.58
N LYS A 175 -26.87 2.98 72.75
CA LYS A 175 -28.33 3.21 72.75
C LYS A 175 -29.12 2.26 73.66
N GLN A 176 -28.45 1.29 74.29
CA GLN A 176 -29.13 0.18 74.98
C GLN A 176 -29.49 0.46 76.45
N TYR A 177 -29.10 1.61 77.02
CA TYR A 177 -29.35 1.94 78.44
C TYR A 177 -30.55 2.88 78.69
N GLU A 178 -31.28 3.35 77.67
CA GLU A 178 -32.30 4.41 77.85
C GLU A 178 -33.77 3.93 77.93
N TRP A 179 -34.09 2.66 77.70
CA TRP A 179 -35.49 2.24 77.49
C TRP A 179 -36.18 1.55 78.69
N GLU A 180 -35.51 1.37 79.83
CA GLU A 180 -36.06 0.56 80.93
C GLU A 180 -36.76 1.35 82.06
N ASN A 181 -36.77 2.69 82.03
CA ASN A 181 -37.29 3.54 83.14
C ASN A 181 -38.63 4.26 82.85
N GLY A 182 -39.55 3.66 82.07
CA GLY A 182 -40.80 4.32 81.66
C GLY A 182 -42.12 3.81 82.26
N LEU A 183 -42.16 2.64 82.92
CA LEU A 183 -43.43 1.94 83.18
C LEU A 183 -43.62 1.52 84.65
N VAL A 184 -43.51 2.44 85.60
CA VAL A 184 -44.10 2.31 86.94
C VAL A 184 -44.50 3.68 87.49
N VAL A 185 -45.73 4.13 87.23
CA VAL A 185 -46.42 5.11 88.08
C VAL A 185 -47.85 4.60 88.29
N GLY A 186 -48.16 4.30 89.54
CA GLY A 186 -49.38 3.65 89.98
C GLY A 186 -50.61 4.55 89.87
N VAL A 187 -51.74 3.92 89.52
CA VAL A 187 -53.07 4.48 89.76
C VAL A 187 -53.70 3.61 90.83
N ASN A 188 -53.61 4.08 92.08
CA ASN A 188 -54.35 3.54 93.20
C ASN A 188 -54.94 4.75 93.93
N GLU A 189 -56.10 5.22 93.46
CA GLU A 189 -56.81 6.33 94.07
C GLU A 189 -58.30 5.96 94.18
N GLU A 190 -58.67 5.55 95.39
CA GLU A 190 -60.04 5.27 95.82
C GLU A 190 -60.88 6.55 95.76
N LEU A 191 -61.87 6.55 94.86
CA LEU A 191 -62.90 7.59 94.77
C LEU A 191 -63.93 7.42 95.90
N HIS A 192 -63.79 8.17 96.98
CA HIS A 192 -64.87 8.43 97.92
C HIS A 192 -65.87 9.44 97.33
N LEU A 193 -67.01 8.96 96.82
CA LEU A 193 -68.15 9.79 96.43
C LEU A 193 -69.05 10.05 97.64
N ALA A 194 -68.97 11.27 98.20
CA ALA A 194 -69.94 11.77 99.17
C ALA A 194 -71.27 12.12 98.46
N SER A 195 -72.34 11.50 98.92
CA SER A 195 -73.72 11.71 98.48
C SER A 195 -74.25 13.07 98.94
N ALA A 196 -74.57 13.96 98.00
CA ALA A 196 -75.46 15.10 98.23
C ALA A 196 -76.54 15.15 97.13
N GLU A 197 -77.79 15.01 97.59
CA GLU A 197 -79.09 15.38 97.01
C GLU A 197 -79.21 15.64 95.49
N TRP A 198 -79.92 14.71 94.81
CA TRP A 198 -80.09 14.66 93.36
C TRP A 198 -81.43 15.26 92.91
N LYS A 199 -81.41 16.28 92.01
CA LYS A 199 -82.57 16.75 91.23
C LYS A 199 -82.56 16.12 89.82
N PRO A 200 -83.65 15.52 89.33
CA PRO A 200 -83.61 14.67 88.12
C PRO A 200 -83.85 15.40 86.77
N GLU A 201 -84.27 16.66 86.75
CA GLU A 201 -84.83 17.27 85.53
C GLU A 201 -83.79 17.96 84.61
N THR A 202 -82.75 18.57 85.18
CA THR A 202 -81.65 19.21 84.42
C THR A 202 -80.68 18.20 83.79
N ARG A 203 -80.50 17.03 84.41
CA ARG A 203 -79.54 16.01 83.97
C ARG A 203 -79.96 15.32 82.66
N THR A 204 -81.24 15.16 82.39
CA THR A 204 -81.73 14.54 81.13
C THR A 204 -81.57 15.45 79.91
N ILE A 205 -81.51 16.77 80.10
CA ILE A 205 -81.26 17.75 79.02
C ILE A 205 -79.77 17.82 78.73
N GLU A 206 -78.93 17.85 79.76
CA GLU A 206 -77.47 17.82 79.62
C GLU A 206 -76.98 16.51 79.01
N GLN A 207 -77.49 15.35 79.45
CA GLN A 207 -77.21 14.06 78.83
C GLN A 207 -77.65 13.99 77.36
N ARG A 208 -78.78 14.61 77.00
CA ARG A 208 -79.20 14.70 75.59
C ARG A 208 -78.32 15.63 74.76
N ARG A 209 -77.79 16.71 75.36
CA ARG A 209 -76.82 17.59 74.69
C ARG A 209 -75.48 16.90 74.49
N THR A 210 -74.98 16.17 75.48
CA THR A 210 -73.71 15.41 75.34
C THR A 210 -73.84 14.31 74.31
N LEU A 211 -74.93 13.52 74.31
CA LEU A 211 -75.17 12.50 73.28
C LEU A 211 -75.25 13.11 71.87
N ARG A 212 -75.96 14.23 71.69
CA ARG A 212 -76.01 14.92 70.38
C ARG A 212 -74.64 15.46 69.93
N MET A 213 -73.78 15.87 70.87
CA MET A 213 -72.40 16.26 70.53
C MET A 213 -71.55 15.05 70.16
N LEU A 214 -71.73 13.92 70.83
CA LEU A 214 -71.06 12.66 70.53
C LEU A 214 -71.51 12.08 69.17
N GLU A 215 -72.79 12.16 68.84
CA GLU A 215 -73.30 11.77 67.52
C GLU A 215 -72.68 12.64 66.41
N LYS A 216 -72.55 13.96 66.64
CA LYS A 216 -71.88 14.88 65.71
C LYS A 216 -70.37 14.67 65.64
N SER A 217 -69.70 14.28 66.71
CA SER A 217 -68.27 13.94 66.66
C SER A 217 -68.06 12.61 65.93
N LEU A 218 -68.88 11.60 66.21
CA LEU A 218 -68.83 10.31 65.53
C LEU A 218 -69.08 10.45 64.02
N ALA A 219 -70.07 11.24 63.61
CA ALA A 219 -70.33 11.50 62.19
C ALA A 219 -69.15 12.19 61.49
N ARG A 220 -68.47 13.12 62.17
CA ARG A 220 -67.25 13.77 61.64
C ARG A 220 -66.06 12.82 61.59
N GLU A 221 -65.91 11.96 62.60
CA GLU A 221 -64.86 10.95 62.65
C GLU A 221 -65.02 9.91 61.52
N LEU A 222 -66.25 9.44 61.27
CA LEU A 222 -66.55 8.57 60.13
C LEU A 222 -66.30 9.25 58.77
N GLU A 223 -66.60 10.56 58.63
CA GLU A 223 -66.28 11.31 57.42
C GLU A 223 -64.76 11.46 57.22
N LEU A 224 -64.01 11.69 58.29
CA LEU A 224 -62.54 11.74 58.26
C LEU A 224 -61.94 10.37 57.92
N GLU A 225 -62.48 9.28 58.46
CA GLU A 225 -62.06 7.93 58.13
C GLU A 225 -62.29 7.61 56.65
N LYS A 226 -63.43 8.04 56.09
CA LYS A 226 -63.71 7.93 54.64
C LYS A 226 -62.70 8.72 53.81
N LYS A 227 -62.39 9.97 54.19
CA LYS A 227 -61.37 10.78 53.49
C LYS A 227 -59.98 10.15 53.61
N LEU A 228 -59.68 9.53 54.75
CA LEU A 228 -58.41 8.86 54.99
C LEU A 228 -58.26 7.60 54.13
N THR A 229 -59.32 6.83 53.91
CA THR A 229 -59.30 5.69 52.97
C THR A 229 -59.20 6.15 51.52
N GLU A 230 -59.91 7.21 51.12
CA GLU A 230 -59.77 7.83 49.79
C GLU A 230 -58.34 8.36 49.55
N LEU A 231 -57.73 9.02 50.55
CA LEU A 231 -56.34 9.48 50.46
C LEU A 231 -55.34 8.33 50.35
N LYS A 232 -55.52 7.23 51.09
CA LYS A 232 -54.69 6.02 50.96
C LYS A 232 -54.78 5.42 49.56
N GLN A 233 -55.99 5.31 49.00
CA GLN A 233 -56.18 4.81 47.64
C GLN A 233 -55.50 5.71 46.60
N ASN A 234 -55.58 7.03 46.77
CA ASN A 234 -54.90 7.99 45.89
C ASN A 234 -53.37 7.90 46.02
N GLU A 235 -52.84 7.67 47.22
CA GLU A 235 -51.40 7.46 47.44
C GLU A 235 -50.91 6.20 46.72
N GLU A 236 -51.67 5.10 46.78
CA GLU A 236 -51.36 3.87 46.05
C GLU A 236 -51.41 4.06 44.52
N ASP A 237 -52.41 4.78 44.00
CA ASP A 237 -52.50 5.11 42.57
C ASP A 237 -51.31 5.99 42.11
N LEU A 238 -50.93 6.98 42.92
CA LEU A 238 -49.74 7.80 42.65
C LEU A 238 -48.45 6.98 42.67
N LYS A 239 -48.31 6.02 43.59
CA LYS A 239 -47.17 5.09 43.62
C LYS A 239 -47.12 4.23 42.35
N LEU A 240 -48.27 3.72 41.90
CA LEU A 240 -48.35 2.94 40.67
C LEU A 240 -47.99 3.80 39.44
N LYS A 241 -48.57 5.00 39.34
CA LYS A 241 -48.29 5.95 38.26
C LYS A 241 -46.81 6.32 38.21
N LYS A 242 -46.19 6.57 39.38
CA LYS A 242 -44.75 6.84 39.50
C LYS A 242 -43.91 5.69 38.92
N ARG A 243 -44.18 4.45 39.33
CA ARG A 243 -43.45 3.28 38.80
C ARG A 243 -43.61 3.13 37.29
N LEU A 244 -44.83 3.35 36.78
CA LEU A 244 -45.09 3.27 35.35
C LEU A 244 -44.31 4.35 34.59
N THR A 245 -44.27 5.57 35.11
CA THR A 245 -43.49 6.66 34.51
C THR A 245 -41.99 6.41 34.57
N GLU A 246 -41.48 5.84 35.66
CA GLU A 246 -40.07 5.43 35.79
C GLU A 246 -39.73 4.35 34.77
N GLN A 247 -40.59 3.32 34.63
CA GLN A 247 -40.38 2.26 33.64
C GLN A 247 -40.38 2.79 32.20
N VAL A 248 -41.31 3.69 31.87
CA VAL A 248 -41.34 4.33 30.55
C VAL A 248 -40.08 5.17 30.33
N ALA A 249 -39.62 5.90 31.34
CA ALA A 249 -38.38 6.68 31.25
C ALA A 249 -37.17 5.78 30.96
N ILE A 250 -37.04 4.65 31.66
CA ILE A 250 -35.97 3.66 31.43
C ILE A 250 -36.04 3.12 29.99
N CYS A 251 -37.21 2.68 29.53
CA CYS A 251 -37.33 2.17 28.16
C CYS A 251 -37.03 3.24 27.09
N MET A 252 -37.37 4.51 27.37
CA MET A 252 -37.04 5.62 26.47
C MET A 252 -35.53 5.92 26.47
N GLU A 253 -34.87 5.81 27.62
CA GLU A 253 -33.42 5.96 27.76
C GLU A 253 -32.68 4.86 27.01
N GLU A 254 -33.04 3.59 27.21
CA GLU A 254 -32.48 2.45 26.47
C GLU A 254 -32.68 2.60 24.96
N ALA A 255 -33.88 3.02 24.52
CA ALA A 255 -34.14 3.24 23.10
C ALA A 255 -33.32 4.41 22.53
N ALA A 256 -33.09 5.46 23.32
CA ALA A 256 -32.25 6.58 22.93
C ALA A 256 -30.78 6.15 22.84
N GLU A 257 -30.26 5.38 23.79
CA GLU A 257 -28.89 4.85 23.78
C GLU A 257 -28.65 4.00 22.52
N VAL A 258 -29.56 3.08 22.20
CA VAL A 258 -29.48 2.27 20.99
C VAL A 258 -29.52 3.14 19.73
N ALA A 259 -30.40 4.15 19.69
CA ALA A 259 -30.49 5.06 18.55
C ALA A 259 -29.19 5.87 18.37
N TRP A 260 -28.65 6.44 19.45
CA TRP A 260 -27.40 7.20 19.44
C TRP A 260 -26.20 6.33 19.09
N GLY A 261 -26.11 5.09 19.61
CA GLY A 261 -25.09 4.12 19.22
C GLY A 261 -25.09 3.85 17.72
N ARG A 262 -26.28 3.62 17.13
CA ARG A 262 -26.42 3.43 15.67
C ARG A 262 -26.03 4.67 14.87
N PHE A 263 -26.34 5.88 15.36
CA PHE A 263 -25.91 7.12 14.70
C PHE A 263 -24.39 7.27 14.72
N LEU A 264 -23.74 7.03 15.87
CA LEU A 264 -22.29 7.08 15.98
C LEU A 264 -21.62 6.02 15.11
N GLU A 265 -22.14 4.80 15.06
CA GLU A 265 -21.65 3.77 14.15
C GLU A 265 -21.80 4.20 12.67
N ALA A 266 -22.91 4.82 12.31
CA ALA A 266 -23.15 5.30 10.95
C ALA A 266 -22.19 6.44 10.57
N ASP A 267 -21.97 7.41 11.48
CA ASP A 267 -21.01 8.50 11.29
C ASP A 267 -19.58 7.97 11.18
N ASN A 268 -19.18 7.04 12.04
CA ASN A 268 -17.87 6.39 11.96
C ASN A 268 -17.67 5.68 10.62
N ARG A 269 -18.68 4.93 10.13
CA ARG A 269 -18.64 4.29 8.81
C ARG A 269 -18.53 5.33 7.68
N ALA A 270 -19.25 6.45 7.79
CA ALA A 270 -19.18 7.52 6.81
C ALA A 270 -17.80 8.18 6.78
N GLU A 271 -17.17 8.40 7.94
CA GLU A 271 -15.81 8.94 8.04
C GLU A 271 -14.77 7.99 7.41
N VAL A 272 -14.85 6.70 7.71
CA VAL A 272 -13.99 5.67 7.08
C VAL A 272 -14.17 5.67 5.56
N LEU A 273 -15.41 5.69 5.07
CA LEU A 273 -15.70 5.74 3.64
C LEU A 273 -15.18 7.04 2.99
N MET A 274 -15.29 8.17 3.68
CA MET A 274 -14.72 9.45 3.22
C MET A 274 -13.19 9.36 3.15
N GLY A 275 -12.54 8.75 4.15
CA GLY A 275 -11.10 8.48 4.16
C GLY A 275 -10.66 7.66 2.95
N ILE A 276 -11.34 6.53 2.70
CA ILE A 276 -11.09 5.67 1.52
C ILE A 276 -11.32 6.46 0.22
N SER A 277 -12.40 7.23 0.13
CA SER A 277 -12.71 8.04 -1.05
C SER A 277 -11.62 9.09 -1.33
N LYS A 278 -11.12 9.78 -0.31
CA LYS A 278 -10.01 10.74 -0.42
C LYS A 278 -8.73 10.05 -0.89
N GLU A 279 -8.40 8.88 -0.33
CA GLU A 279 -7.23 8.10 -0.76
C GLU A 279 -7.35 7.66 -2.23
N MET A 280 -8.51 7.11 -2.62
CA MET A 280 -8.78 6.72 -3.99
C MET A 280 -8.68 7.90 -4.97
N LEU A 281 -9.22 9.06 -4.60
CA LEU A 281 -9.10 10.29 -5.39
C LEU A 281 -7.63 10.67 -5.58
N GLY A 282 -6.82 10.60 -4.52
CA GLY A 282 -5.37 10.82 -4.59
C GLY A 282 -4.68 9.84 -5.55
N LYS A 283 -4.98 8.55 -5.47
CA LYS A 283 -4.46 7.52 -6.39
C LYS A 283 -4.85 7.81 -7.84
N VAL A 284 -6.11 8.17 -8.09
CA VAL A 284 -6.60 8.52 -9.43
C VAL A 284 -5.89 9.75 -9.98
N GLN A 285 -5.66 10.78 -9.16
CA GLN A 285 -4.91 11.98 -9.57
C GLN A 285 -3.47 11.64 -9.95
N ILE A 286 -2.78 10.81 -9.18
CA ILE A 286 -1.41 10.35 -9.50
C ILE A 286 -1.39 9.58 -10.82
N VAL A 287 -2.33 8.64 -11.03
CA VAL A 287 -2.45 7.89 -12.27
C VAL A 287 -2.73 8.82 -13.45
N HIS A 288 -3.61 9.81 -13.29
CA HIS A 288 -3.90 10.80 -14.32
C HIS A 288 -2.65 11.62 -14.70
N LEU A 289 -1.86 12.07 -13.71
CA LEU A 289 -0.60 12.77 -13.95
C LEU A 289 0.43 11.88 -14.67
N ASN A 290 0.56 10.63 -14.25
CA ASN A 290 1.46 9.66 -14.89
C ASN A 290 1.04 9.37 -16.34
N LEU A 291 -0.26 9.17 -16.59
CA LEU A 291 -0.81 8.99 -17.92
C LEU A 291 -0.52 10.21 -18.79
N SER A 292 -0.80 11.42 -18.30
CA SER A 292 -0.54 12.66 -19.05
C SER A 292 0.94 12.83 -19.41
N SER A 293 1.84 12.41 -18.52
CA SER A 293 3.28 12.42 -18.75
C SER A 293 3.70 11.36 -19.77
N SER A 294 3.09 10.17 -19.71
CA SER A 294 3.30 9.10 -20.68
C SER A 294 2.82 9.50 -22.08
N THR A 295 1.63 10.10 -22.20
CA THR A 295 1.08 10.59 -23.47
C THR A 295 1.97 11.65 -24.10
N LYS A 296 2.55 12.56 -23.30
CA LYS A 296 3.53 13.54 -23.80
C LYS A 296 4.78 12.86 -24.37
N ARG A 297 5.33 11.88 -23.64
CA ARG A 297 6.50 11.11 -24.09
C ARG A 297 6.21 10.31 -25.36
N GLU A 298 5.05 9.67 -25.41
CA GLU A 298 4.58 8.93 -26.59
C GLU A 298 4.45 9.86 -27.80
N HIS A 299 3.88 11.05 -27.61
CA HIS A 299 3.78 12.05 -28.67
C HIS A 299 5.17 12.48 -29.19
N GLU A 300 6.13 12.70 -28.29
CA GLU A 300 7.51 13.04 -28.67
C GLU A 300 8.17 11.91 -29.48
N LEU A 301 8.01 10.65 -29.04
CA LEU A 301 8.53 9.49 -29.77
C LEU A 301 7.84 9.31 -31.14
N ASN A 302 6.52 9.52 -31.21
CA ASN A 302 5.78 9.48 -32.48
C ASN A 302 6.25 10.58 -33.43
N SER A 303 6.55 11.78 -32.93
CA SER A 303 7.13 12.84 -33.76
C SER A 303 8.51 12.44 -34.31
N LYS A 304 9.37 11.87 -33.45
CA LYS A 304 10.69 11.37 -33.87
C LYS A 304 10.57 10.24 -34.90
N LEU A 305 9.63 9.31 -34.69
CA LEU A 305 9.35 8.22 -35.63
C LEU A 305 8.87 8.76 -36.98
N GLN A 306 7.98 9.75 -36.97
CA GLN A 306 7.48 10.38 -38.19
C GLN A 306 8.61 11.07 -38.96
N ASP A 307 9.56 11.70 -38.29
CA ASP A 307 10.72 12.28 -38.94
C ASP A 307 11.68 11.22 -39.50
N CYS A 308 11.89 10.11 -38.78
CA CYS A 308 12.62 8.95 -39.33
C CYS A 308 11.95 8.38 -40.59
N ILE A 309 10.62 8.28 -40.60
CA ILE A 309 9.85 7.82 -41.78
C ILE A 309 10.07 8.78 -42.96
N LYS A 310 10.00 10.10 -42.73
CA LYS A 310 10.29 11.08 -43.79
C LYS A 310 11.71 10.93 -44.34
N GLN A 311 12.71 10.74 -43.48
CA GLN A 311 14.10 10.52 -43.90
C GLN A 311 14.26 9.22 -44.69
N LEU A 312 13.59 8.15 -44.26
CA LEU A 312 13.58 6.87 -44.97
C LEU A 312 12.99 7.04 -46.37
N ASN A 313 11.83 7.69 -46.49
CA ASN A 313 11.22 7.97 -47.79
C ASN A 313 12.12 8.82 -48.69
N ALA A 314 12.82 9.82 -48.14
CA ALA A 314 13.78 10.60 -48.91
C ALA A 314 14.94 9.72 -49.42
N LYS A 315 15.48 8.83 -48.58
CA LYS A 315 16.52 7.87 -48.99
C LYS A 315 16.00 6.88 -50.05
N GLU A 316 14.78 6.37 -49.90
CA GLU A 316 14.10 5.51 -50.87
C GLU A 316 14.06 6.19 -52.25
N THR A 317 13.64 7.45 -52.31
CA THR A 317 13.61 8.20 -53.60
C THR A 317 14.99 8.41 -54.21
N SER A 318 16.04 8.56 -53.39
CA SER A 318 17.42 8.65 -53.89
C SER A 318 17.92 7.30 -54.41
N ILE A 319 17.59 6.20 -53.73
CA ILE A 319 17.90 4.84 -54.19
C ILE A 319 17.21 4.58 -55.54
N GLU A 320 15.94 4.94 -55.68
CA GLU A 320 15.21 4.76 -56.93
C GLU A 320 15.87 5.53 -58.09
N LYS A 321 16.28 6.79 -57.86
CA LYS A 321 17.04 7.57 -58.84
C LYS A 321 18.37 6.92 -59.22
N LEU A 322 19.10 6.37 -58.26
CA LEU A 322 20.35 5.65 -58.51
C LEU A 322 20.10 4.37 -59.32
N ASN A 323 19.02 3.64 -59.03
CA ASN A 323 18.62 2.45 -59.80
C ASN A 323 18.32 2.82 -61.26
N CYS A 324 17.58 3.89 -61.52
CA CYS A 324 17.36 4.39 -62.90
C CYS A 324 18.72 4.68 -63.59
N ARG A 325 19.65 5.34 -62.90
CA ARG A 325 20.97 5.66 -63.45
C ARG A 325 21.79 4.39 -63.74
N ILE A 326 21.70 3.38 -62.88
CA ILE A 326 22.34 2.08 -63.11
C ILE A 326 21.74 1.41 -64.35
N THR A 327 20.42 1.42 -64.51
CA THR A 327 19.78 0.83 -65.70
C THR A 327 20.19 1.55 -66.99
N GLU A 328 20.33 2.88 -66.97
CA GLU A 328 20.87 3.66 -68.09
C GLU A 328 22.31 3.26 -68.41
N LEU A 329 23.18 3.20 -67.40
CA LEU A 329 24.58 2.80 -67.58
C LEU A 329 24.74 1.37 -68.10
N VAL A 330 23.86 0.44 -67.70
CA VAL A 330 23.84 -0.92 -68.22
C VAL A 330 23.46 -0.93 -69.71
N ALA A 331 22.49 -0.11 -70.12
CA ALA A 331 22.13 0.05 -71.53
C ALA A 331 23.28 0.65 -72.34
N ASP A 332 23.89 1.75 -71.87
CA ASP A 332 25.04 2.38 -72.50
C ASP A 332 26.22 1.39 -72.63
N ASN A 333 26.48 0.60 -71.58
CA ASN A 333 27.55 -0.39 -71.61
C ASN A 333 27.26 -1.51 -72.63
N ALA A 334 25.99 -1.93 -72.78
CA ALA A 334 25.61 -2.87 -73.83
C ALA A 334 25.86 -2.28 -75.23
N GLU A 335 25.55 -1.01 -75.46
CA GLU A 335 25.89 -0.32 -76.71
C GLU A 335 27.39 -0.26 -76.95
N VAL A 336 28.18 0.09 -75.93
CA VAL A 336 29.65 0.10 -76.00
C VAL A 336 30.21 -1.28 -76.34
N THR A 337 29.66 -2.35 -75.75
CA THR A 337 30.08 -3.72 -76.12
C THR A 337 29.75 -4.05 -77.58
N GLY A 338 28.56 -3.68 -78.07
CA GLY A 338 28.21 -3.87 -79.48
C GLY A 338 29.06 -3.03 -80.45
N LEU A 339 29.43 -1.81 -80.05
CA LEU A 339 30.37 -0.98 -80.83
C LEU A 339 31.78 -1.59 -80.83
N ARG A 340 32.26 -2.11 -79.68
CA ARG A 340 33.55 -2.81 -79.60
C ARG A 340 33.61 -4.01 -80.52
N GLU A 341 32.56 -4.84 -80.56
CA GLU A 341 32.47 -5.97 -81.49
C GLU A 341 32.49 -5.52 -82.95
N LYS A 342 31.77 -4.44 -83.30
CA LYS A 342 31.82 -3.87 -84.65
C LYS A 342 33.21 -3.35 -85.02
N VAL A 343 33.88 -2.66 -84.10
CA VAL A 343 35.26 -2.18 -84.32
C VAL A 343 36.19 -3.37 -84.56
N GLN A 344 36.11 -4.42 -83.74
CA GLN A 344 36.92 -5.64 -83.94
C GLN A 344 36.67 -6.29 -85.32
N MET A 345 35.41 -6.39 -85.74
CA MET A 345 35.05 -6.89 -87.08
C MET A 345 35.63 -6.02 -88.21
N LEU A 346 35.62 -4.69 -88.04
CA LEU A 346 36.20 -3.76 -89.00
C LEU A 346 37.73 -3.83 -89.03
N GLU A 347 38.39 -3.95 -87.88
CA GLU A 347 39.85 -4.14 -87.77
C GLU A 347 40.29 -5.43 -88.46
N GLU A 348 39.57 -6.55 -88.26
CA GLU A 348 39.85 -7.79 -88.97
C GLU A 348 39.63 -7.64 -90.48
N LYS A 349 38.59 -6.91 -90.90
CA LYS A 349 38.34 -6.65 -92.32
C LYS A 349 39.45 -5.80 -92.92
N LEU A 350 39.90 -4.76 -92.21
CA LEU A 350 41.02 -3.90 -92.60
C LEU A 350 42.30 -4.73 -92.78
N LYS A 351 42.65 -5.57 -91.80
CA LYS A 351 43.82 -6.45 -91.87
C LYS A 351 43.78 -7.40 -93.07
N ARG A 352 42.61 -7.98 -93.38
CA ARG A 352 42.43 -8.81 -94.59
C ARG A 352 42.61 -7.99 -95.86
N THR A 353 42.10 -6.76 -95.92
CA THR A 353 42.27 -5.90 -97.10
C THR A 353 43.70 -5.40 -97.27
N GLU A 354 44.40 -5.09 -96.19
CA GLU A 354 45.83 -4.73 -96.21
C GLU A 354 46.68 -5.88 -96.73
N SER A 355 46.46 -7.11 -96.24
CA SER A 355 47.14 -8.32 -96.74
C SER A 355 46.89 -8.53 -98.24
N LYS A 356 45.64 -8.36 -98.71
CA LYS A 356 45.32 -8.44 -100.15
C LYS A 356 45.99 -7.35 -100.97
N LEU A 357 46.11 -6.14 -100.41
CA LEU A 357 46.79 -5.03 -101.07
C LEU A 357 48.29 -5.30 -101.18
N GLU A 358 48.92 -5.86 -100.16
CA GLU A 358 50.33 -6.27 -100.16
C GLU A 358 50.61 -7.39 -101.17
N GLU A 359 49.72 -8.39 -101.28
CA GLU A 359 49.74 -9.40 -102.34
C GLU A 359 49.61 -8.78 -103.73
N ALA A 360 48.67 -7.84 -103.92
CA ALA A 360 48.50 -7.14 -105.19
C ALA A 360 49.72 -6.27 -105.55
N ASN A 361 50.30 -5.57 -104.58
CA ASN A 361 51.49 -4.74 -104.76
C ASN A 361 52.70 -5.59 -105.14
N SER A 362 52.95 -6.70 -104.44
CA SER A 362 54.05 -7.62 -104.78
C SER A 362 53.87 -8.27 -106.16
N SER A 363 52.63 -8.61 -106.54
CA SER A 363 52.30 -9.07 -107.89
C SER A 363 52.54 -7.98 -108.96
N ASN A 364 52.18 -6.73 -108.66
CA ASN A 364 52.43 -5.60 -109.54
C ASN A 364 53.92 -5.27 -109.67
N GLU A 365 54.69 -5.32 -108.58
CA GLU A 365 56.15 -5.18 -108.59
C GLU A 365 56.81 -6.27 -109.43
N MET A 366 56.38 -7.53 -109.27
CA MET A 366 56.84 -8.64 -110.11
C MET A 366 56.53 -8.37 -111.60
N SER A 367 55.31 -7.90 -111.90
CA SER A 367 54.90 -7.56 -113.26
C SER A 367 55.72 -6.39 -113.83
N GLN A 368 55.99 -5.35 -113.04
CA GLN A 368 56.87 -4.24 -113.43
C GLN A 368 58.31 -4.70 -113.68
N GLN A 369 58.81 -5.63 -112.86
CA GLN A 369 60.14 -6.20 -113.05
C GLN A 369 60.21 -7.01 -114.34
N GLN A 370 59.20 -7.83 -114.62
CA GLN A 370 59.06 -8.54 -115.90
C GLN A 370 58.99 -7.57 -117.09
N LEU A 371 58.25 -6.45 -116.95
CA LEU A 371 58.22 -5.41 -117.99
C LEU A 371 59.59 -4.79 -118.23
N LYS A 372 60.35 -4.45 -117.17
CA LYS A 372 61.72 -3.93 -117.30
C LYS A 372 62.67 -4.93 -117.97
N GLU A 373 62.56 -6.21 -117.63
CA GLU A 373 63.33 -7.27 -118.28
C GLU A 373 62.99 -7.37 -119.77
N MET A 374 61.70 -7.31 -120.12
CA MET A 374 61.23 -7.30 -121.50
C MET A 374 61.67 -6.05 -122.26
N GLU A 375 61.63 -4.87 -121.63
CA GLU A 375 62.15 -3.62 -122.20
C GLU A 375 63.66 -3.72 -122.49
N ALA A 376 64.45 -4.29 -121.58
CA ALA A 376 65.88 -4.52 -121.78
C ALA A 376 66.16 -5.53 -122.91
N GLU A 377 65.34 -6.57 -123.04
CA GLU A 377 65.42 -7.52 -124.14
C GLU A 377 65.08 -6.87 -125.49
N ILE A 378 64.03 -6.04 -125.55
CA ILE A 378 63.67 -5.25 -126.73
C ILE A 378 64.82 -4.33 -127.14
N GLU A 379 65.46 -3.65 -126.18
CA GLU A 379 66.60 -2.78 -126.48
C GLU A 379 67.80 -3.58 -127.03
N SER A 380 68.11 -4.73 -126.44
CA SER A 380 69.15 -5.63 -126.99
C SER A 380 68.80 -6.13 -128.41
N LEU A 381 67.53 -6.38 -128.70
CA LEU A 381 67.09 -6.75 -130.05
C LEU A 381 67.21 -5.59 -131.03
N ARG A 382 66.92 -4.36 -130.62
CA ARG A 382 67.15 -3.16 -131.43
C ARG A 382 68.63 -3.00 -131.78
N ASP A 383 69.54 -3.12 -130.81
CA ASP A 383 70.99 -3.09 -131.07
C ASP A 383 71.41 -4.18 -132.08
N LYS A 384 70.84 -5.38 -131.98
CA LYS A 384 71.07 -6.48 -132.94
C LYS A 384 70.52 -6.15 -134.33
N ILE A 385 69.38 -5.46 -134.41
CA ILE A 385 68.81 -5.00 -135.67
C ILE A 385 69.72 -3.94 -136.28
N ASP A 386 70.14 -2.92 -135.54
CA ASP A 386 71.02 -1.85 -136.02
C ASP A 386 72.39 -2.40 -136.49
N THR A 387 72.94 -3.39 -135.78
CA THR A 387 74.17 -4.07 -136.21
C THR A 387 73.96 -4.95 -137.43
N ALA A 388 72.80 -5.60 -137.57
CA ALA A 388 72.44 -6.34 -138.77
C ALA A 388 72.20 -5.41 -139.96
N GLU A 389 71.58 -4.25 -139.73
CA GLU A 389 71.28 -3.22 -140.72
C GLU A 389 72.58 -2.56 -141.21
N SER A 390 73.48 -2.13 -140.34
CA SER A 390 74.81 -1.65 -140.74
C SER A 390 75.64 -2.72 -141.48
N ARG A 391 75.48 -4.01 -141.11
CA ARG A 391 76.08 -5.11 -141.87
C ARG A 391 75.43 -5.29 -143.25
N ALA A 392 74.12 -5.09 -143.35
CA ALA A 392 73.38 -5.12 -144.60
C ALA A 392 73.77 -3.94 -145.50
N GLU A 393 73.83 -2.71 -144.98
CA GLU A 393 74.35 -1.52 -145.68
C GLU A 393 75.80 -1.75 -146.14
N SER A 394 76.66 -2.33 -145.31
CA SER A 394 78.03 -2.67 -145.72
C SER A 394 78.06 -3.71 -146.84
N ALA A 395 77.17 -4.70 -146.81
CA ALA A 395 77.03 -5.66 -147.89
C ALA A 395 76.45 -5.02 -149.16
N GLU A 396 75.52 -4.08 -149.02
CA GLU A 396 74.92 -3.31 -150.10
C GLU A 396 75.95 -2.39 -150.77
N GLN A 397 76.73 -1.63 -150.00
CA GLN A 397 77.86 -0.83 -150.51
C GLN A 397 78.90 -1.69 -151.22
N LYS A 398 79.19 -2.89 -150.72
CA LYS A 398 80.06 -3.85 -151.43
C LYS A 398 79.43 -4.34 -152.72
N ALA A 399 78.12 -4.58 -152.75
CA ALA A 399 77.41 -4.99 -153.95
C ALA A 399 77.37 -3.87 -155.00
N THR A 400 77.13 -2.61 -154.60
CA THR A 400 77.20 -1.46 -155.52
C THR A 400 78.61 -1.29 -156.06
N HIS A 401 79.65 -1.36 -155.22
CA HIS A 401 81.04 -1.32 -155.69
C HIS A 401 81.34 -2.46 -156.68
N LEU A 402 80.87 -3.68 -156.43
CA LEU A 402 81.02 -4.79 -157.37
C LEU A 402 80.25 -4.56 -158.68
N THR A 403 79.09 -3.92 -158.61
CA THR A 403 78.27 -3.55 -159.77
C THR A 403 78.96 -2.48 -160.61
N ASP A 404 79.54 -1.46 -159.95
CA ASP A 404 80.32 -0.39 -160.60
C ASP A 404 81.60 -0.94 -161.24
N THR A 405 82.36 -1.79 -160.55
CA THR A 405 83.54 -2.45 -161.15
C THR A 405 83.18 -3.37 -162.32
N ASN A 406 82.02 -4.02 -162.29
CA ASN A 406 81.52 -4.77 -163.45
C ASN A 406 81.16 -3.83 -164.61
N LEU A 407 80.62 -2.65 -164.33
CA LEU A 407 80.29 -1.65 -165.34
C LEU A 407 81.56 -1.09 -166.00
N GLU A 408 82.58 -0.74 -165.22
CA GLU A 408 83.91 -0.34 -165.73
C GLU A 408 84.55 -1.43 -166.61
N LEU A 409 84.53 -2.69 -166.17
CA LEU A 409 85.03 -3.82 -166.97
C LEU A 409 84.21 -4.04 -168.26
N THR A 410 82.92 -3.70 -168.26
CA THR A 410 82.06 -3.78 -169.44
C THR A 410 82.40 -2.66 -170.44
N GLU A 411 82.69 -1.46 -169.95
CA GLU A 411 83.12 -0.31 -170.77
C GLU A 411 84.54 -0.51 -171.36
N GLU A 412 85.47 -1.12 -170.59
CA GLU A 412 86.81 -1.48 -171.10
C GLU A 412 86.75 -2.57 -172.19
N LEU A 413 85.80 -3.51 -172.10
CA LEU A 413 85.59 -4.54 -173.13
C LEU A 413 85.05 -3.96 -174.45
N ASP A 414 84.24 -2.90 -174.40
CA ASP A 414 83.68 -2.26 -175.61
C ASP A 414 84.72 -1.43 -176.38
N PHE A 415 85.79 -0.96 -175.74
CA PHE A 415 86.84 -0.14 -176.37
C PHE A 415 87.80 -0.92 -177.28
N LEU A 416 87.95 -2.23 -177.11
CA LEU A 416 88.93 -3.06 -177.85
C LEU A 416 88.40 -3.62 -179.18
N LYS A 417 87.27 -3.12 -179.69
CA LYS A 417 86.60 -3.63 -180.90
C LYS A 417 86.74 -2.77 -182.17
N LYS A 418 87.77 -1.92 -182.28
CA LYS A 418 88.10 -1.18 -183.53
C LYS A 418 89.56 -1.16 -183.87
#